data_AF-A0AA38F2U9-F1
#
_entry.id   AF-A0AA38F2U9-F1
#
_cell.length_a   1.000
_cell.length_b   1.000
_cell.length_c   1.000
_cell.angle_alpha   90.00
_cell.angle_beta   90.00
_cell.angle_gamma   90.00
#
_symmetry.space_group_name_H-M   'P 1'
#
loop_
_entity.id
_entity.type
_entity.pdbx_description
1 polymer ?
#
loop_
_entity_poly.entity_id
_entity_poly.type
_entity_poly.pdbx_seq_one_letter_code
_entity_poly.pdbx_strand_id
1 'polypeptide(L)'
;EYNVMIEFFWAPYLVNLETNEEGKKLLHVDEIQSNASNWMGADVMIFESSKWWPDVLGSQRCDLKEPILDPSYDPQPSFHAKIVQDVLKSTSFGVKFFNITHNTAFRDDGHPSIYTTLKISAPHADCSH
;
A
#
# COMPACT_ATOMS: atom_id res chain seq x y z
N GLU A 1 23.30 23.38 0.40
CA GLU A 1 22.63 22.07 0.47
C GLU A 1 21.51 22.16 1.49
N TYR A 2 20.37 21.52 1.25
CA TYR A 2 19.13 21.79 1.99
C TYR A 2 18.98 21.06 3.33
N ASN A 3 19.98 20.28 3.79
CA ASN A 3 19.91 19.48 5.01
C ASN A 3 18.61 18.65 5.11
N VAL A 4 18.26 17.95 4.02
CA VAL A 4 17.06 17.11 3.91
C VAL A 4 17.50 15.65 3.74
N MET A 5 16.81 14.75 4.44
CA MET A 5 16.98 13.31 4.34
C MET A 5 15.64 12.67 3.97
N ILE A 6 15.66 11.69 3.06
CA ILE A 6 14.50 10.90 2.68
C ILE A 6 14.88 9.43 2.86
N GLU A 7 14.14 8.74 3.71
CA GLU A 7 14.40 7.34 4.05
C GLU A 7 13.17 6.47 3.76
N PHE A 8 13.41 5.19 3.48
CA PHE A 8 12.39 4.17 3.27
C PHE A 8 12.67 2.98 4.18
N PHE A 9 11.68 2.60 4.99
CA PHE A 9 11.75 1.46 5.87
C PHE A 9 10.72 0.40 5.46
N TRP A 10 11.19 -0.82 5.22
CA TRP A 10 10.34 -1.92 4.80
C TRP A 10 9.57 -2.50 5.99
N ALA A 11 8.28 -2.17 6.10
CA ALA A 11 7.35 -2.73 7.08
C ALA A 11 5.97 -2.95 6.44
N PRO A 12 5.79 -4.03 5.64
CA PRO A 12 4.61 -4.20 4.76
C PRO A 12 3.27 -4.22 5.51
N TYR A 13 3.28 -4.67 6.76
CA TYR A 13 2.11 -4.70 7.65
C TYR A 13 2.17 -3.66 8.79
N LEU A 14 3.21 -2.81 8.80
CA LEU A 14 3.62 -1.91 9.89
C LEU A 14 4.01 -2.61 11.21
N VAL A 15 3.32 -3.69 11.58
CA VAL A 15 3.57 -4.52 12.75
C VAL A 15 4.61 -5.62 12.47
N ASN A 16 4.99 -6.34 13.51
CA ASN A 16 6.01 -7.38 13.47
C ASN A 16 5.52 -8.59 12.64
N LEU A 17 6.36 -9.02 11.70
CA LEU A 17 6.13 -10.16 10.82
C LEU A 17 7.29 -11.15 11.01
N GLU A 18 7.01 -12.23 11.70
CA GLU A 18 7.97 -13.31 11.89
C GLU A 18 7.85 -14.33 10.76
N THR A 19 8.98 -14.83 10.27
CA THR A 19 9.02 -15.91 9.27
C THR A 19 9.82 -17.06 9.86
N ASN A 20 9.21 -18.24 9.96
CA ASN A 20 9.89 -19.42 10.47
C ASN A 20 10.83 -20.03 9.41
N GLU A 21 11.60 -21.05 9.80
CA GLU A 21 12.54 -21.75 8.90
C GLU A 21 11.86 -22.41 7.69
N GLU A 22 10.56 -22.72 7.79
CA GLU A 22 9.75 -23.28 6.70
C GLU A 22 9.16 -22.20 5.77
N GLY A 23 9.41 -20.92 6.02
CA GLY A 23 8.87 -19.80 5.26
C GLY A 23 7.42 -19.43 5.61
N LYS A 24 6.83 -20.03 6.66
CA LYS A 24 5.51 -19.62 7.18
C LYS A 24 5.63 -18.29 7.91
N LYS A 25 4.68 -17.41 7.65
CA LYS A 25 4.61 -16.08 8.21
C LYS A 25 3.63 -16.03 9.38
N LEU A 26 4.07 -15.44 10.49
CA LEU A 26 3.24 -15.14 11.66
C LEU A 26 3.21 -13.62 11.85
N LEU A 27 2.01 -13.06 11.84
CA LEU A 27 1.79 -11.63 12.00
C LEU A 27 1.39 -11.32 13.44
N HIS A 28 2.20 -10.53 14.14
CA HIS A 28 1.95 -10.12 15.52
C HIS A 28 1.27 -8.74 15.52
N VAL A 29 -0.06 -8.72 15.46
CA VAL A 29 -0.87 -7.50 15.25
C VAL A 29 -0.76 -6.45 16.36
N ASP A 30 -0.33 -6.86 17.55
CA ASP A 30 -0.17 -5.99 18.72
C ASP A 30 1.28 -5.52 18.94
N GLU A 31 2.21 -5.94 18.06
CA GLU A 31 3.64 -5.65 18.19
C GLU A 31 4.14 -4.75 17.05
N ILE A 32 4.38 -3.47 17.33
CA ILE A 32 4.89 -2.50 16.35
C ILE A 32 6.29 -1.95 16.71
N GLN A 33 6.72 -2.17 17.95
CA GLN A 33 7.83 -1.46 18.59
C GLN A 33 9.15 -1.64 17.85
N SER A 34 9.41 -2.85 17.35
CA SER A 34 10.62 -3.15 16.58
C SER A 34 10.71 -2.28 15.32
N ASN A 35 9.63 -2.23 14.52
CA ASN A 35 9.59 -1.41 13.31
C ASN A 35 9.61 0.09 13.65
N ALA A 36 8.79 0.51 14.61
CA ALA A 36 8.67 1.91 15.03
C ALA A 36 9.98 2.51 15.53
N SER A 37 10.87 1.70 16.10
CA SER A 37 12.18 2.15 16.59
C SER A 37 13.03 2.83 15.52
N ASN A 38 12.86 2.42 14.24
CA ASN A 38 13.57 2.99 13.10
C ASN A 38 13.03 4.37 12.69
N TRP A 39 11.79 4.71 13.05
CA TRP A 39 11.10 5.91 12.58
C TRP A 39 11.08 7.01 13.65
N MET A 40 11.56 6.70 14.86
CA MET A 40 11.63 7.66 15.95
C MET A 40 12.56 8.81 15.60
N GLY A 41 12.08 10.04 15.79
CA GLY A 41 12.84 11.26 15.51
C GLY A 41 12.64 11.81 14.10
N ALA A 42 11.88 11.14 13.21
CA ALA A 42 11.52 11.69 11.92
C ALA A 42 10.60 12.92 12.06
N ASP A 43 10.88 13.97 11.27
CA ASP A 43 10.04 15.18 11.23
C ASP A 43 8.69 14.93 10.53
N VAL A 44 8.69 14.06 9.52
CA VAL A 44 7.52 13.68 8.73
C VAL A 44 7.53 12.17 8.52
N MET A 45 6.42 11.51 8.87
CA MET A 45 6.22 10.08 8.64
C MET A 45 5.05 9.87 7.68
N ILE A 46 5.24 8.98 6.71
CA ILE A 46 4.20 8.57 5.75
C ILE A 46 4.07 7.06 5.85
N PHE A 47 2.89 6.57 6.22
CA PHE A 47 2.60 5.14 6.36
C PHE A 47 1.69 4.67 5.23
N GLU A 48 1.96 3.47 4.71
CA GLU A 48 1.14 2.75 3.74
C GLU A 48 1.17 1.27 4.09
N SER A 49 0.02 0.59 4.03
CA SER A 49 -0.07 -0.86 4.25
C SER A 49 -1.38 -1.40 3.70
N SER A 50 -1.46 -1.65 2.40
CA SER A 50 -2.63 -2.24 1.75
C SER A 50 -2.30 -3.52 0.99
N LYS A 51 -1.22 -3.52 0.20
CA LYS A 51 -0.92 -4.54 -0.81
C LYS A 51 -0.80 -5.98 -0.28
N TRP A 52 -0.34 -6.15 0.96
CA TRP A 52 -0.03 -7.46 1.54
C TRP A 52 -1.16 -8.05 2.38
N TRP A 53 -2.19 -7.25 2.66
CA TRP A 53 -3.39 -7.73 3.32
C TRP A 53 -4.21 -8.57 2.35
N PRO A 54 -4.96 -9.58 2.81
CA PRO A 54 -5.80 -10.39 1.94
C PRO A 54 -6.84 -9.50 1.24
N ASP A 55 -6.66 -9.30 -0.07
CA ASP A 55 -7.60 -8.53 -0.86
C ASP A 55 -8.93 -9.25 -1.07
N VAL A 56 -9.99 -8.45 -1.17
CA VAL A 56 -11.21 -8.83 -1.87
C VAL A 56 -11.11 -8.27 -3.29
N LEU A 57 -10.40 -9.02 -4.15
CA LEU A 57 -10.30 -8.86 -5.62
C LEU A 57 -9.71 -7.52 -6.15
N GLY A 58 -8.49 -7.57 -6.68
CA GLY A 58 -7.95 -6.56 -7.60
C GLY A 58 -8.34 -6.83 -9.06
N SER A 59 -8.45 -5.76 -9.86
CA SER A 59 -8.60 -5.87 -11.32
C SER A 59 -7.43 -6.68 -11.89
N GLN A 60 -7.74 -7.76 -12.62
CA GLN A 60 -6.72 -8.52 -13.36
C GLN A 60 -6.28 -7.81 -14.65
N ARG A 61 -6.86 -6.65 -14.95
CA ARG A 61 -6.69 -5.97 -16.22
C ARG A 61 -6.08 -4.58 -16.00
N CYS A 62 -4.84 -4.43 -16.43
CA CYS A 62 -4.06 -3.20 -16.40
C CYS A 62 -3.27 -3.01 -17.72
N ASP A 63 -3.86 -3.43 -18.84
CA ASP A 63 -3.31 -3.29 -20.19
C ASP A 63 -3.73 -1.97 -20.87
N LEU A 64 -4.44 -1.11 -20.14
CA LEU A 64 -4.89 0.18 -20.65
C LEU A 64 -3.70 1.12 -20.87
N LYS A 65 -3.80 1.97 -21.90
CA LYS A 65 -2.78 2.99 -22.24
C LYS A 65 -3.23 4.41 -21.92
N GLU A 66 -4.49 4.55 -21.54
CA GLU A 66 -5.14 5.80 -21.24
C GLU A 66 -5.95 5.62 -19.94
N PRO A 67 -6.11 6.68 -19.14
CA PRO A 67 -6.91 6.62 -17.92
C PRO A 67 -8.38 6.32 -18.25
N ILE A 68 -9.09 5.75 -17.28
CA ILE A 68 -10.53 5.57 -17.38
C ILE A 68 -11.19 6.95 -17.39
N LEU A 69 -11.92 7.28 -18.46
CA LEU A 69 -12.65 8.54 -18.63
C LEU A 69 -14.17 8.36 -18.55
N ASP A 70 -14.65 7.13 -18.31
CA ASP A 70 -16.07 6.83 -18.22
C ASP A 70 -16.69 7.55 -17.00
N PRO A 71 -17.61 8.51 -17.20
CA PRO A 71 -18.25 9.24 -16.11
C PRO A 71 -19.12 8.35 -15.21
N SER A 72 -19.48 7.14 -15.66
CA SER A 72 -20.24 6.16 -14.89
C SER A 72 -19.35 5.23 -14.05
N TYR A 73 -18.04 5.28 -14.21
CA TYR A 73 -17.09 4.53 -13.40
C TYR A 73 -17.00 5.14 -12.00
N ASP A 74 -17.48 4.40 -11.00
CA ASP A 74 -17.47 4.80 -9.60
C ASP A 74 -16.71 3.78 -8.74
N PRO A 75 -15.39 3.98 -8.55
CA PRO A 75 -14.57 3.04 -7.79
C PRO A 75 -14.91 3.14 -6.30
N GLN A 76 -15.46 2.05 -5.76
CA GLN A 76 -15.83 1.97 -4.35
C GLN A 76 -14.60 1.77 -3.46
N PRO A 77 -14.54 2.42 -2.28
CA PRO A 77 -13.46 2.21 -1.34
C PRO A 77 -13.46 0.77 -0.81
N SER A 78 -12.27 0.20 -0.70
CA SER A 78 -12.07 -1.13 -0.14
C SER A 78 -12.51 -1.19 1.33
N PHE A 79 -12.77 -2.40 1.82
CA PHE A 79 -13.03 -2.63 3.24
C PHE A 79 -11.92 -2.09 4.13
N HIS A 80 -10.66 -2.28 3.74
CA HIS A 80 -9.49 -1.75 4.45
C HIS A 80 -9.49 -0.21 4.50
N ALA A 81 -9.82 0.47 3.41
CA ALA A 81 -9.90 1.93 3.38
C ALA A 81 -10.96 2.49 4.36
N LYS A 82 -12.09 1.79 4.52
CA LYS A 82 -13.13 2.16 5.49
C LYS A 82 -12.64 2.03 6.93
N ILE A 83 -11.94 0.93 7.26
CA ILE A 83 -11.33 0.74 8.59
C ILE A 83 -10.37 1.88 8.91
N VAL A 84 -9.48 2.22 7.98
CA VAL A 84 -8.51 3.31 8.18
C VAL A 84 -9.24 4.63 8.46
N GLN A 85 -10.26 4.98 7.66
CA GLN A 85 -11.04 6.19 7.90
C GLN A 85 -11.69 6.21 9.29
N ASP A 86 -12.21 5.09 9.77
CA ASP A 86 -12.86 5.03 11.08
C ASP A 86 -11.86 5.12 12.25
N VAL A 87 -10.68 4.50 12.13
CA VAL A 87 -9.59 4.64 13.12
C VAL A 87 -9.04 6.07 13.16
N LEU A 88 -8.94 6.73 12.01
CA LEU A 88 -8.45 8.11 11.96
C LEU A 88 -9.45 9.11 12.55
N LYS A 89 -10.75 8.82 12.53
CA LYS A 89 -11.77 9.65 13.22
C LYS A 89 -11.67 9.57 14.74
N SER A 90 -11.24 8.43 15.29
CA SER A 90 -11.13 8.21 16.75
C SER A 90 -9.76 8.55 17.32
N THR A 91 -8.78 8.77 16.46
CA THR A 91 -7.41 9.12 16.82
C THR A 91 -7.33 10.51 17.45
N SER A 92 -6.62 10.61 18.58
CA SER A 92 -6.49 11.85 19.36
C SER A 92 -5.37 12.79 18.87
N PHE A 93 -4.46 12.29 18.05
CA PHE A 93 -3.34 13.06 17.48
C PHE A 93 -3.61 13.45 16.02
N GLY A 94 -3.01 14.55 15.56
CA GLY A 94 -3.25 15.04 14.20
C GLY A 94 -2.67 14.10 13.14
N VAL A 95 -3.52 13.38 12.41
CA VAL A 95 -3.12 12.59 11.24
C VAL A 95 -3.77 13.17 9.98
N LYS A 96 -3.00 13.30 8.91
CA LYS A 96 -3.52 13.67 7.59
C LYS A 96 -3.73 12.42 6.77
N PHE A 97 -4.99 12.11 6.45
CA PHE A 97 -5.30 11.01 5.54
C PHE A 97 -5.12 11.47 4.10
N PHE A 98 -4.18 10.85 3.39
CA PHE A 98 -3.99 11.09 1.96
C PHE A 98 -4.84 10.09 1.16
N ASN A 99 -6.11 10.46 0.92
CA ASN A 99 -7.04 9.62 0.16
C ASN A 99 -6.72 9.67 -1.34
N ILE A 100 -5.82 8.80 -1.79
CA ILE A 100 -5.47 8.65 -3.21
C ILE A 100 -6.30 7.57 -3.92
N THR A 101 -6.97 6.69 -3.16
CA THR A 101 -7.63 5.48 -3.68
C THR A 101 -8.59 5.77 -4.84
N HIS A 102 -9.44 6.78 -4.72
CA HIS A 102 -10.38 7.14 -5.76
C HIS A 102 -9.66 7.62 -7.03
N ASN A 103 -8.72 8.55 -6.91
CA ASN A 103 -7.98 9.09 -8.04
C ASN A 103 -7.11 8.03 -8.75
N THR A 104 -6.51 7.11 -7.98
CA THR A 104 -5.66 6.05 -8.54
C THR A 104 -6.47 4.95 -9.22
N ALA A 105 -7.73 4.75 -8.86
CA ALA A 105 -8.57 3.74 -9.51
C ALA A 105 -8.91 4.07 -10.98
N PHE A 106 -8.78 5.32 -11.41
CA PHE A 106 -8.89 5.69 -12.83
C PHE A 106 -7.60 5.44 -13.62
N ARG A 107 -6.52 5.00 -12.96
CA ARG A 107 -5.16 4.97 -13.49
C ARG A 107 -4.65 3.56 -13.74
N ASP A 108 -5.50 2.72 -14.34
CA ASP A 108 -5.10 1.40 -14.85
C ASP A 108 -3.95 1.50 -15.88
N ASP A 109 -3.79 2.66 -16.54
CA ASP A 109 -2.67 3.01 -17.42
C ASP A 109 -1.35 3.30 -16.68
N GLY A 110 -1.38 3.44 -15.37
CA GLY A 110 -0.21 3.73 -14.54
C GLY A 110 0.62 2.49 -14.18
N HIS A 111 0.13 1.28 -14.49
CA HIS A 111 0.78 0.04 -14.10
C HIS A 111 1.96 -0.35 -15.02
N PRO A 112 3.00 -1.00 -14.47
CA PRO A 112 4.10 -1.56 -15.26
C PRO A 112 3.65 -2.62 -16.26
N SER A 113 2.56 -3.34 -15.96
CA SER A 113 2.05 -4.43 -16.80
C SER A 113 3.17 -5.44 -17.11
N ILE A 114 3.40 -5.78 -18.38
CA ILE A 114 4.46 -6.71 -18.79
C ILE A 114 5.88 -6.13 -18.72
N TYR A 115 6.04 -4.83 -18.46
CA TYR A 115 7.33 -4.15 -18.35
C TYR A 115 7.90 -4.19 -16.93
N THR A 116 7.48 -5.18 -16.13
CA THR A 116 7.97 -5.42 -14.78
C THR A 116 9.33 -6.13 -14.78
N THR A 117 10.13 -5.91 -13.73
CA THR A 117 11.40 -6.65 -13.51
C THR A 117 11.18 -7.97 -12.75
N LEU A 118 9.92 -8.32 -12.43
CA LEU A 118 9.59 -9.56 -11.73
C LEU A 118 9.91 -10.78 -12.62
N LYS A 119 10.81 -11.63 -12.16
CA LYS A 119 11.19 -12.88 -12.85
C LYS A 119 10.14 -13.96 -12.60
N ILE A 120 9.06 -13.92 -13.37
CA ILE A 120 8.00 -14.94 -13.35
C ILE A 120 8.17 -15.82 -14.60
N SER A 121 7.90 -17.12 -14.48
CA SER A 121 8.12 -18.13 -15.53
C SER A 121 7.18 -18.02 -16.74
N ALA A 122 6.17 -17.16 -16.69
CA ALA A 122 5.21 -16.89 -17.76
C ALA A 122 4.98 -15.38 -17.92
N PRO A 123 4.56 -14.88 -19.10
CA PRO A 123 4.15 -13.49 -19.28
C PRO A 123 3.07 -13.14 -18.26
N HIS A 124 3.40 -12.25 -17.33
CA HIS A 124 2.54 -11.82 -16.25
C HIS A 124 2.49 -10.30 -16.27
N ALA A 125 1.29 -9.74 -16.31
CA ALA A 125 1.10 -8.31 -16.15
C ALA A 125 1.10 -7.97 -14.66
N ASP A 126 2.03 -7.11 -14.24
CA ASP A 126 2.03 -6.53 -12.90
C ASP A 126 1.03 -5.37 -12.85
N CYS A 127 -0.10 -5.63 -12.23
CA CYS A 127 -1.18 -4.66 -12.01
C CYS A 127 -1.18 -4.13 -10.58
N SER A 128 -0.01 -4.00 -9.94
CA SER A 128 0.06 -3.64 -8.52
C SER A 128 1.17 -2.68 -8.12
N HIS A 129 2.34 -2.75 -8.77
CA HIS A 129 3.39 -1.74 -8.62
C HIS A 129 3.09 -0.52 -9.50
#